data_AF-A0A7C1HS71-F1
#
_entry.id   AF-A0A7C1HS71-F1
#
_cell.length_a   1.000
_cell.length_b   1.000
_cell.length_c   1.000
_cell.angle_alpha   90.00
_cell.angle_beta   90.00
_cell.angle_gamma   90.00
#
_symmetry.space_group_name_H-M   'P 1'
#
loop_
_entity.id
_entity.type
_entity.pdbx_description
1 polymer ?
#
loop_
_entity_poly.entity_id
_entity_poly.type
_entity_poly.pdbx_seq_one_letter_code
_entity_poly.pdbx_strand_id
1 'polypeptide(L)' 'MFGLGDFWVSAVFLLMILSTVLCVIYGALNWNKGGETSRLELMEEKRWSEEEKKIEDTL' A
#
# COMPACT_ATOMS: atom_id res chain seq x y z
N MET A 1 12.23 40.49 -2.17
CA MET A 1 12.18 39.06 -2.54
C MET A 1 11.41 38.23 -1.50
N PHE A 2 10.28 38.73 -1.01
CA PHE A 2 9.29 37.91 -0.33
C PHE A 2 8.19 37.66 -1.35
N GLY A 3 8.36 36.59 -2.12
CA GLY A 3 7.51 36.19 -3.27
C GLY A 3 6.13 35.70 -2.87
N LEU A 4 5.46 36.44 -1.99
CA LEU A 4 4.10 36.20 -1.50
C LEU A 4 3.13 37.26 -2.04
N GLY A 5 3.45 37.90 -3.17
CA GLY A 5 2.58 38.87 -3.85
C GLY A 5 1.64 38.24 -4.88
N ASP A 6 1.97 37.05 -5.37
CA ASP A 6 1.16 36.35 -6.37
C ASP A 6 0.29 35.29 -5.71
N PHE A 7 -1.02 35.48 -5.77
CA PHE A 7 -2.04 34.51 -5.36
C PHE A 7 -1.73 33.09 -5.88
N TRP A 8 -1.16 33.00 -7.08
CA TRP A 8 -0.69 31.78 -7.71
C TRP A 8 0.37 31.03 -6.91
N VAL A 9 1.34 31.73 -6.33
CA VAL A 9 2.42 31.08 -5.56
C VAL A 9 1.87 30.47 -4.28
N SER A 10 1.00 31.21 -3.57
CA SER A 10 0.30 30.70 -2.38
C SER A 10 -0.56 29.48 -2.71
N ALA A 11 -1.29 29.52 -3.83
CA ALA A 11 -2.11 28.40 -4.29
C ALA A 11 -1.26 27.14 -4.60
N VAL A 12 -0.08 27.30 -5.20
CA VAL A 12 0.83 26.17 -5.47
C VAL A 12 1.35 25.56 -4.18
N PHE A 13 1.73 26.37 -3.18
CA PHE A 13 2.15 25.86 -1.88
C PHE A 13 1.03 25.08 -1.17
N LEU A 14 -0.21 25.59 -1.21
CA LEU A 14 -1.37 24.88 -0.67
C LEU A 14 -1.63 23.55 -1.42
N LEU A 15 -1.55 23.57 -2.75
CA LEU A 15 -1.74 22.37 -3.56
C LEU A 15 -0.66 21.31 -3.31
N MET A 16 0.59 21.72 -3.10
CA MET A 16 1.69 20.80 -2.76
C MET A 16 1.43 20.08 -1.43
N ILE A 17 0.98 20.83 -0.42
CA ILE A 17 0.63 20.26 0.89
C ILE A 17 -0.55 19.30 0.73
N LEU A 18 -1.61 19.72 0.01
CA LEU A 18 -2.78 18.88 -0.25
C LEU A 18 -2.41 17.59 -1.01
N SER A 19 -1.55 17.69 -2.03
CA SER A 19 -1.08 16.52 -2.79
C SER A 19 -0.33 15.55 -1.90
N THR A 20 0.57 16.05 -1.03
CA THR A 20 1.29 15.21 -0.08
C THR A 20 0.33 14.48 0.87
N VAL A 21 -0.65 15.21 1.41
CA VAL A 21 -1.67 14.64 2.30
C VAL A 21 -2.51 13.59 1.58
N LEU A 22 -2.94 13.85 0.34
CA LEU A 22 -3.69 12.89 -0.47
C LEU A 22 -2.88 11.61 -0.73
N CYS A 23 -1.59 11.72 -1.07
CA CYS A 23 -0.71 10.56 -1.25
C CYS A 23 -0.60 9.72 0.01
N VAL A 24 -0.42 10.36 1.18
CA VAL A 24 -0.32 9.66 2.47
C VAL A 24 -1.64 8.98 2.83
N ILE A 25 -2.77 9.68 2.70
CA ILE A 25 -4.10 9.12 2.98
C ILE A 25 -4.40 7.94 2.06
N TYR A 26 -4.20 8.12 0.75
CA TYR A 26 -4.42 7.06 -0.22
C TYR A 26 -3.52 5.85 0.07
N GLY A 27 -2.23 6.09 0.33
CA GLY A 27 -1.28 5.06 0.75
C GLY A 27 -1.78 4.32 2.00
N ALA A 28 -2.17 5.03 3.05
CA ALA A 28 -2.67 4.44 4.29
C ALA A 28 -3.96 3.61 4.07
N LEU A 29 -4.90 4.09 3.27
CA LEU A 29 -6.14 3.37 2.95
C LEU A 29 -5.91 2.14 2.07
N ASN A 30 -4.96 2.23 1.13
CA ASN A 30 -4.69 1.18 0.15
C ASN A 30 -3.59 0.20 0.62
N TRP A 31 -2.85 0.53 1.67
CA TRP A 31 -1.79 -0.32 2.24
C TRP A 31 -2.30 -1.71 2.61
N ASN A 32 -3.53 -1.79 3.12
CA ASN A 32 -4.14 -3.06 3.54
C ASN A 32 -4.86 -3.81 2.40
N LYS A 33 -4.90 -3.26 1.18
CA LYS A 33 -5.57 -3.88 0.01
C LYS A 33 -4.62 -4.67 -0.89
N GLY A 34 -3.31 -4.45 -0.78
CA GLY A 34 -2.31 -5.20 -1.55
C GLY A 34 -2.08 -6.65 -1.10
N GLY A 35 -2.74 -7.05 0.01
CA GLY A 35 -2.71 -8.40 0.57
C GLY A 35 -3.99 -9.19 0.32
N GLU A 36 -4.81 -8.82 -0.68
CA GLU A 36 -5.84 -9.73 -1.19
C GLU A 36 -5.15 -10.86 -1.95
N THR A 37 -4.47 -11.74 -1.22
CA THR A 37 -4.08 -13.02 -1.78
C THR A 37 -5.39 -13.72 -2.14
N SER A 38 -5.50 -14.13 -3.39
CA SER A 38 -6.73 -14.72 -3.90
C SER A 38 -7.08 -15.92 -3.02
N ARG A 39 -8.39 -16.21 -2.86
CA ARG A 39 -8.82 -17.43 -2.16
C ARG A 39 -8.12 -18.69 -2.70
N LEU A 40 -7.73 -18.66 -3.97
CA LEU A 40 -6.95 -19.70 -4.65
C LEU A 40 -5.51 -19.79 -4.14
N GLU A 41 -4.82 -18.66 -3.99
CA GLU A 41 -3.44 -18.60 -3.46
C GLU A 41 -3.39 -19.09 -2.01
N LEU A 42 -4.38 -18.72 -1.18
CA LEU A 42 -4.50 -19.26 0.19
C LEU A 42 -4.66 -20.78 0.25
N MET A 43 -5.45 -21.34 -0.68
CA MET A 43 -5.66 -22.80 -0.74
C MET A 43 -4.41 -23.52 -1.24
N GLU A 44 -3.70 -22.92 -2.20
CA GLU A 44 -2.46 -23.47 -2.70
C GLU A 44 -1.36 -23.44 -1.64
N GLU A 45 -1.15 -22.31 -0.96
CA GLU A 45 -0.17 -22.18 0.12
C GLU A 45 -0.44 -23.17 1.27
N LYS A 46 -1.71 -23.36 1.65
CA LYS A 46 -2.11 -24.40 2.62
C LYS A 46 -1.78 -25.81 2.13
N ARG A 47 -2.07 -26.13 0.87
CA ARG A 47 -1.78 -27.46 0.30
C ARG A 47 -0.28 -27.74 0.33
N TRP A 48 0.54 -26.77 -0.08
CA TRP A 48 2.00 -26.89 -0.03
C TRP A 48 2.51 -27.09 1.40
N SER A 49 2.02 -26.32 2.36
CA SER A 49 2.40 -26.48 3.77
C SER A 49 2.02 -27.85 4.35
N GLU A 50 0.88 -28.41 3.96
CA GLU A 50 0.47 -29.76 4.36
C GLU A 50 1.32 -30.86 3.72
N GLU A 51 1.68 -30.70 2.44
CA GLU A 51 2.56 -31.64 1.73
C GLU A 51 3.98 -31.64 2.33
N GLU A 52 4.53 -30.46 2.65
CA GLU A 52 5.84 -30.36 3.32
C GLU A 52 5.85 -31.08 4.67
N LYS A 53 4.82 -30.87 5.50
CA LYS A 53 4.70 -31.58 6.79
C LYS A 53 4.64 -33.10 6.62
N LYS A 54 3.91 -33.59 5.61
CA LYS A 54 3.86 -35.03 5.34
C LYS A 54 5.22 -35.58 4.92
N ILE A 55 5.97 -34.83 4.11
CA ILE A 55 7.31 -35.24 3.69
C ILE A 55 8.24 -35.27 4.91
N GLU A 56 8.17 -34.28 5.79
CA GLU A 56 8.95 -34.20 7.03
C GLU A 56 8.61 -35.33 8.02
N ASP A 57 7.32 -35.64 8.21
CA ASP A 57 6.88 -36.75 9.08
C ASP A 57 7.22 -38.15 8.52
N THR A 58 7.49 -38.26 7.20
CA THR A 58 7.80 -39.54 6.53
C THR A 58 9.32 -39.79 6.39
N LEU A 59 10.15 -38.82 6.77
CA LEU A 59 11.62 -38.86 6.71
C LEU A 59 12.25 -39.28 8.04
#